data_AF-A0A2N2S5L6-F1
#
_entry.id   AF-A0A2N2S5L6-F1
#
_cell.length_a   1.000
_cell.length_b   1.000
_cell.length_c   1.000
_cell.angle_alpha   90.00
_cell.angle_beta   90.00
_cell.angle_gamma   90.00
#
_symmetry.space_group_name_H-M   'P 1'
#
loop_
_entity.id
_entity.type
_entity.pdbx_description
1 polymer ?
#
loop_
_entity_poly.entity_id
_entity_poly.type
_entity_poly.pdbx_seq_one_letter_code
_entity_poly.pdbx_strand_id
1 'polypeptide(L)'
;ALSTYLPVKTKLAAEALAVNADIPIFMAHGIFDEVISLEMCKLSRDVLLSNHYAVRWHEYNMAHSVCLEEINDIRGFLQQVLP
;
A
#
# COMPACT_ATOMS: atom_id res chain seq x y z
N ALA A 1 -0.68 1.20 -4.11
CA ALA A 1 -1.92 0.66 -3.55
C ALA A 1 -2.63 1.80 -2.82
N LEU A 2 -3.73 2.29 -3.38
CA LEU A 2 -4.52 3.38 -2.81
C LEU A 2 -5.84 2.78 -2.34
N SER A 3 -6.16 2.93 -1.06
CA SER A 3 -7.41 2.48 -0.47
C SER A 3 -7.77 1.04 -0.85
N THR A 4 -6.80 0.13 -0.70
CA THR A 4 -6.93 -1.27 -1.11
C THR A 4 -6.13 -2.21 -0.21
N TYR A 5 -6.40 -3.51 -0.31
CA TYR A 5 -5.82 -4.56 0.51
C TYR A 5 -5.32 -5.72 -0.37
N LEU A 6 -4.59 -6.66 0.22
CA LEU A 6 -4.14 -7.88 -0.45
C LEU A 6 -5.21 -8.97 -0.25
N PRO A 7 -6.06 -9.27 -1.25
CA PRO A 7 -7.21 -10.15 -1.04
C PRO A 7 -6.83 -11.62 -0.89
N VAL A 8 -5.79 -12.09 -1.60
CA VAL A 8 -5.38 -13.51 -1.59
C VAL A 8 -3.97 -13.68 -1.04
N LYS A 9 -3.82 -13.37 0.25
CA LYS A 9 -2.54 -13.38 0.99
C LYS A 9 -1.77 -14.69 0.84
N THR A 10 -2.47 -15.82 0.80
CA THR A 10 -1.89 -17.17 0.72
C THR A 10 -1.20 -17.47 -0.60
N LYS A 11 -1.52 -16.75 -1.68
CA LYS A 11 -0.92 -16.95 -3.00
C LYS A 11 0.31 -16.10 -3.24
N LEU A 12 0.54 -15.07 -2.43
CA LEU A 12 1.62 -14.11 -2.65
C LEU A 12 2.97 -14.82 -2.81
N ALA A 13 3.32 -15.72 -1.89
CA ALA A 13 4.61 -16.43 -1.94
C ALA A 13 4.77 -17.35 -3.17
N ALA A 14 3.67 -17.88 -3.71
CA ALA A 14 3.69 -18.81 -4.85
C ALA A 14 3.70 -18.09 -6.20
N GLU A 15 3.10 -16.90 -6.28
CA GLU A 15 2.94 -16.13 -7.52
C GLU A 15 3.92 -14.95 -7.61
N ALA A 16 4.62 -14.62 -6.51
CA ALA A 16 5.66 -13.60 -6.50
C ALA A 16 6.82 -13.95 -7.43
N LEU A 17 7.15 -13.02 -8.32
CA LEU A 17 8.34 -13.12 -9.17
C LEU A 17 9.50 -12.40 -8.50
N ALA A 18 10.66 -13.06 -8.41
CA ALA A 18 11.86 -12.50 -7.79
C ALA A 18 12.30 -11.16 -8.41
N VAL A 19 12.08 -10.97 -9.72
CA VAL A 19 12.38 -9.72 -10.43
C VAL A 19 11.61 -8.50 -9.89
N ASN A 20 10.49 -8.73 -9.22
CA ASN A 20 9.66 -7.66 -8.66
C ASN A 20 9.90 -7.42 -7.16
N ALA A 21 10.78 -8.19 -6.51
CA ALA A 21 10.97 -8.13 -5.06
C ALA A 21 11.47 -6.75 -4.58
N ASP A 22 12.33 -6.13 -5.39
CA ASP A 22 12.96 -4.85 -5.07
C ASP A 22 12.12 -3.63 -5.49
N ILE A 23 10.96 -3.84 -6.14
CA ILE A 23 10.09 -2.75 -6.57
C ILE A 23 9.40 -2.15 -5.33
N PRO A 24 9.62 -0.86 -5.02
CA PRO A 24 9.00 -0.24 -3.86
C PRO A 24 7.49 -0.10 -4.04
N ILE A 25 6.75 -0.36 -2.96
CA ILE A 25 5.29 -0.28 -2.92
C ILE A 25 4.89 0.94 -2.11
N PHE A 26 4.19 1.89 -2.72
CA PHE A 26 3.45 2.92 -2.00
C PHE A 26 2.09 2.39 -1.59
N MET A 27 1.74 2.47 -0.31
CA MET A 27 0.47 2.00 0.22
C MET A 27 -0.15 3.07 1.14
N ALA A 28 -1.36 3.49 0.82
CA ALA A 28 -2.05 4.60 1.47
C ALA A 28 -3.49 4.23 1.83
N HIS A 29 -3.99 4.75 2.96
CA HIS A 29 -5.37 4.48 3.41
C HIS A 29 -5.98 5.62 4.23
N GLY A 30 -7.29 5.81 4.08
CA GLY A 30 -8.07 6.70 4.95
C GLY A 30 -8.41 6.03 6.28
N ILE A 31 -8.17 6.69 7.42
CA ILE A 31 -8.45 6.09 8.74
C ILE A 31 -9.95 6.00 9.05
N PHE A 32 -10.78 6.76 8.32
CA PHE A 32 -12.24 6.75 8.43
C PHE A 32 -12.90 5.98 7.29
N ASP A 33 -12.15 5.12 6.60
CA ASP A 33 -12.68 4.28 5.53
C ASP A 33 -13.63 3.21 6.10
N GLU A 34 -14.92 3.35 5.76
CA GLU A 34 -15.98 2.42 6.16
C GLU A 34 -16.19 1.27 5.16
N VAL A 35 -15.56 1.33 3.98
CA VAL A 35 -15.65 0.30 2.93
C VAL A 35 -14.60 -0.78 3.16
N ILE A 36 -13.36 -0.36 3.44
CA ILE A 36 -12.24 -1.24 3.73
C ILE A 36 -11.65 -0.81 5.06
N SER A 37 -11.78 -1.65 6.07
CA SER A 37 -11.29 -1.28 7.40
C SER A 37 -9.77 -1.09 7.41
N LEU A 38 -9.32 -0.12 8.21
CA LEU A 38 -7.89 0.14 8.41
C LEU A 38 -7.12 -1.11 8.85
N GLU A 39 -7.77 -2.00 9.62
CA GLU A 39 -7.20 -3.27 10.06
C GLU A 39 -6.92 -4.22 8.88
N MET A 40 -7.84 -4.35 7.92
CA MET A 40 -7.62 -5.19 6.74
C MET A 40 -6.44 -4.71 5.90
N CYS A 41 -6.29 -3.40 5.77
CA CYS A 41 -5.16 -2.79 5.08
C CYS A 41 -3.85 -2.99 5.85
N LYS A 42 -3.83 -2.81 7.18
CA LYS A 42 -2.66 -3.08 8.03
C LYS A 42 -2.23 -4.53 7.96
N LEU A 43 -3.16 -5.48 8.03
CA LEU A 43 -2.84 -6.91 7.85
C LEU A 43 -2.26 -7.20 6.45
N SER A 44 -2.66 -6.45 5.43
CA SER A 44 -2.12 -6.61 4.07
C SER A 44 -0.71 -6.06 3.96
N ARG A 45 -0.46 -4.88 4.55
CA ARG A 45 0.87 -4.31 4.70
C ARG A 45 1.81 -5.27 5.43
N ASP A 46 1.36 -5.86 6.53
CA ASP A 46 2.19 -6.76 7.35
C ASP A 46 2.56 -8.05 6.59
N VAL A 47 1.64 -8.57 5.76
CA VAL A 47 1.95 -9.68 4.85
C VAL A 47 3.00 -9.27 3.80
N LEU A 48 2.91 -8.09 3.22
CA LEU A 48 3.93 -7.61 2.27
C LEU A 48 5.30 -7.44 2.95
N LEU A 49 5.34 -6.83 4.14
CA LEU A 49 6.58 -6.64 4.90
C LEU A 49 7.23 -7.97 5.31
N SER A 50 6.44 -8.94 5.77
CA SER A 50 6.94 -10.29 6.10
C SER A 50 7.44 -11.08 4.89
N ASN A 51 7.05 -10.69 3.68
CA ASN A 51 7.58 -11.21 2.42
C ASN A 51 8.72 -10.34 1.84
N HIS A 52 9.34 -9.48 2.66
CA HIS A 52 10.49 -8.64 2.32
C HIS A 52 10.23 -7.55 1.26
N TYR A 53 8.97 -7.22 0.97
CA TYR A 53 8.68 -6.09 0.10
C TYR A 53 8.93 -4.76 0.79
N ALA A 54 9.52 -3.80 0.06
CA ALA A 54 9.70 -2.43 0.53
C ALA A 54 8.38 -1.65 0.45
N VAL A 55 7.63 -1.59 1.56
CA VAL A 55 6.35 -0.87 1.63
C VAL A 55 6.52 0.49 2.32
N ARG A 56 6.08 1.56 1.66
CA ARG A 56 5.90 2.90 2.24
C ARG A 56 4.44 3.10 2.58
N TRP A 57 4.14 3.24 3.86
CA TRP A 57 2.79 3.28 4.39
C TRP A 57 2.39 4.69 4.83
N HIS A 58 1.23 5.16 4.39
CA HIS A 58 0.67 6.46 4.74
C HIS A 58 -0.80 6.33 5.17
N GLU A 59 -1.19 7.09 6.20
CA GLU A 59 -2.56 7.15 6.71
C GLU A 59 -3.04 8.60 6.67
N TYR A 60 -4.31 8.81 6.29
CA TYR A 60 -4.88 10.15 6.17
C TYR A 60 -6.21 10.26 6.90
N ASN A 61 -6.50 11.46 7.44
CA ASN A 61 -7.79 11.80 8.06
C ASN A 61 -8.90 11.97 7.00
N MET A 62 -9.23 10.88 6.33
CA MET A 62 -10.25 10.82 5.27
C MET A 62 -10.96 9.46 5.28
N ALA A 63 -12.10 9.38 4.59
CA ALA A 63 -12.85 8.14 4.39
C ALA A 63 -12.31 7.36 3.16
N HIS A 64 -13.17 6.63 2.45
CA HIS A 64 -12.82 5.96 1.19
C HIS A 64 -12.72 6.97 0.02
N SER A 65 -11.71 7.82 0.07
CA SER A 65 -11.50 8.94 -0.87
C SER A 65 -10.01 9.22 -1.09
N VAL A 66 -9.69 10.26 -1.87
CA VAL A 66 -8.33 10.77 -2.05
C VAL A 66 -8.27 12.22 -1.58
N CYS A 67 -7.22 12.60 -0.84
CA CYS A 67 -7.00 13.98 -0.35
C CYS A 67 -5.74 14.63 -0.96
N LEU A 68 -5.57 15.93 -0.72
CA LEU A 68 -4.45 16.68 -1.31
C LEU A 68 -3.10 16.24 -0.71
N GLU A 69 -3.07 15.91 0.58
CA GLU A 69 -1.91 15.36 1.25
C GLU A 69 -1.47 14.04 0.60
N GLU A 70 -2.41 13.13 0.34
CA GLU A 70 -2.13 11.87 -0.36
C GLU A 70 -1.58 12.09 -1.76
N ILE A 71 -2.15 13.04 -2.53
CA ILE A 71 -1.66 13.38 -3.86
C ILE A 71 -0.21 13.90 -3.82
N ASN A 72 0.12 14.71 -2.81
CA ASN A 72 1.47 15.24 -2.66
C ASN A 72 2.47 14.13 -2.30
N ASP A 73 2.09 13.20 -1.43
CA ASP A 73 2.92 12.04 -1.07
C ASP A 73 3.12 11.08 -2.26
N ILE A 74 2.07 10.84 -3.05
CA ILE A 74 2.16 10.08 -4.31
C ILE A 74 3.13 10.77 -5.27
N ARG A 75 3.03 12.10 -5.43
CA ARG A 75 3.96 12.86 -6.28
C ARG A 75 5.40 12.67 -5.83
N GLY A 76 5.66 12.83 -4.53
CA GLY A 76 7.00 12.64 -3.96
C GLY A 76 7.52 11.22 -4.15
N PHE A 77 6.65 10.21 -4.00
CA PHE A 77 7.01 8.82 -4.27
C PHE A 77 7.38 8.59 -5.74
N LEU A 78 6.55 9.05 -6.67
CA LEU A 78 6.78 8.90 -8.11
C LEU A 78 8.08 9.58 -8.55
N GLN A 79 8.37 10.77 -8.05
CA GLN A 79 9.62 11.49 -8.32
C GLN A 79 10.88 10.75 -7.82
N GLN A 80 10.75 9.84 -6.85
CA GLN A 80 11.88 9.06 -6.34
C GLN A 80 12.11 7.75 -7.11
N VAL A 81 11.05 7.18 -7.70
CA VAL A 81 11.11 5.87 -8.35
C VAL A 81 11.16 5.96 -9.88
N LEU A 82 10.78 7.11 -10.44
CA LEU A 82 10.86 7.38 -11.88
C LEU A 82 12.04 8.31 -12.18
N PRO A 83 12.85 8.01 -13.22
CA PRO A 83 13.95 8.86 -13.67
C PRO A 83 13.49 10.16 -14.32
#